data_AF-A0A2E1GSG1-F1
#
_entry.id   AF-A0A2E1GSG1-F1
#
_cell.length_a   1.000
_cell.length_b   1.000
_cell.length_c   1.000
_cell.angle_alpha   90.00
_cell.angle_beta   90.00
_cell.angle_gamma   90.00
#
_symmetry.space_group_name_H-M   'P 1'
#
loop_
_entity.id
_entity.type
_entity.pdbx_description
1 polymer ?
#
loop_
_entity_poly.entity_id
_entity_poly.type
_entity_poly.pdbx_seq_one_letter_code
_entity_poly.pdbx_strand_id
1 'polypeptide(L)'
;MSNKGETQRQKKISSLLQKEIAKLIQNQLRNNGIKNLIISVTKVKVSVDLSIARIYLSIFPSSNSEDQIELIQRGSFKYKQALSKIFKNNLFKIPNLHFHNDDSLDYIEKIENALKGKDNPIINKSNSKN
;
A
#
# COMPACT_ATOMS: atom_id res chain seq x y z
N MET A 1 -1.07 -19.01 -0.31
CA MET A 1 -0.93 -18.30 -1.60
C MET A 1 0.53 -17.98 -1.88
N SER A 2 0.95 -18.19 -3.12
CA SER A 2 2.34 -18.23 -3.59
C SER A 2 3.23 -17.07 -3.14
N ASN A 3 4.26 -17.40 -2.35
CA ASN A 3 5.48 -16.61 -2.22
C ASN A 3 6.29 -16.76 -3.53
N LYS A 4 5.88 -16.07 -4.59
CA LYS A 4 6.76 -15.82 -5.74
C LYS A 4 7.45 -14.48 -5.47
N GLY A 5 8.77 -14.53 -5.29
CA GLY A 5 9.59 -13.33 -5.03
C GLY A 5 9.27 -12.21 -6.03
N GLU A 6 9.21 -10.98 -5.51
CA GLU A 6 8.92 -9.79 -6.31
C GLU A 6 9.88 -9.70 -7.50
N THR A 7 9.33 -9.53 -8.70
CA THR A 7 10.13 -9.42 -9.93
C THR A 7 10.96 -8.14 -9.94
N GLN A 8 12.08 -8.14 -10.67
CA GLN A 8 12.89 -6.92 -10.83
C GLN A 8 12.09 -5.76 -11.44
N ARG A 9 11.12 -6.08 -12.30
CA ARG A 9 10.20 -5.09 -12.88
C ARG A 9 9.30 -4.46 -11.82
N GLN A 10 8.73 -5.27 -10.92
CA GLN A 10 7.92 -4.77 -9.80
C GLN A 10 8.75 -3.86 -8.89
N LYS A 11 9.95 -4.28 -8.48
CA LYS A 11 10.84 -3.46 -7.64
C LYS A 11 11.17 -2.11 -8.27
N LYS A 12 11.49 -2.11 -9.57
CA LYS A 12 11.78 -0.88 -10.31
C LYS A 12 10.56 0.05 -10.34
N ILE A 13 9.37 -0.48 -10.61
CA ILE A 13 8.13 0.30 -10.63
C ILE A 13 7.81 0.83 -9.23
N SER A 14 7.88 -0.01 -8.18
CA SER A 14 7.66 0.37 -6.79
C SER A 14 8.55 1.53 -6.37
N SER A 15 9.86 1.46 -6.66
CA SER A 15 10.83 2.51 -6.33
C SER A 15 10.55 3.82 -7.08
N LEU A 16 10.22 3.74 -8.37
CA LEU A 16 9.86 4.92 -9.17
C LEU A 16 8.58 5.58 -8.65
N LEU A 17 7.54 4.78 -8.38
CA LEU A 17 6.29 5.29 -7.83
C LEU A 17 6.51 5.93 -6.46
N GLN A 18 7.29 5.29 -5.57
CA GLN A 18 7.59 5.84 -4.26
C GLN A 18 8.22 7.24 -4.35
N LYS A 19 9.25 7.38 -5.20
CA LYS A 19 9.95 8.66 -5.39
C LYS A 19 9.03 9.74 -5.95
N GLU A 20 8.28 9.44 -6.99
CA GLU A 20 7.46 10.45 -7.67
C GLU A 20 6.21 10.82 -6.86
N ILE A 21 5.58 9.86 -6.19
CA ILE A 21 4.43 10.15 -5.31
C ILE A 21 4.86 11.00 -4.11
N ALA A 22 6.01 10.69 -3.49
CA ALA A 22 6.54 11.50 -2.39
C ALA A 22 6.73 12.97 -2.82
N LYS A 23 7.31 13.20 -4.00
CA LYS A 23 7.46 14.55 -4.55
C LYS A 23 6.12 15.23 -4.83
N LEU A 24 5.16 14.51 -5.43
CA LEU A 24 3.84 15.07 -5.74
C LEU A 24 3.11 15.52 -4.48
N ILE A 25 3.09 14.69 -3.43
CA ILE A 25 2.48 15.01 -2.14
C ILE A 25 3.21 16.22 -1.53
N GLN A 26 4.54 16.18 -1.47
CA GLN A 26 5.32 17.27 -0.86
C GLN A 26 5.12 18.60 -1.59
N ASN A 27 5.07 18.58 -2.93
CA ASN A 27 4.78 19.77 -3.74
C ASN A 27 3.38 20.32 -3.45
N GLN A 28 2.38 19.45 -3.34
CA GLN A 28 1.02 19.87 -3.02
C GLN A 28 0.91 20.49 -1.62
N LEU A 29 1.55 19.90 -0.61
CA LEU A 29 1.59 20.46 0.74
C LEU A 29 2.21 21.86 0.75
N ARG A 30 3.33 22.05 0.05
CA ARG A 30 3.97 23.37 -0.08
C ARG A 30 3.08 24.38 -0.82
N ASN A 31 2.47 23.99 -1.93
CA ASN A 31 1.60 24.87 -2.72
C ASN A 31 0.35 25.30 -1.95
N ASN A 32 -0.16 24.44 -1.06
CA ASN A 32 -1.29 24.75 -0.18
C ASN A 32 -0.86 25.50 1.11
N GLY A 33 0.43 25.79 1.28
CA GLY A 33 0.95 26.51 2.47
C GLY A 33 0.86 25.73 3.78
N ILE A 34 0.72 24.40 3.73
CA ILE A 34 0.54 23.56 4.93
C ILE A 34 1.91 23.34 5.57
N LYS A 35 2.13 23.88 6.78
CA LYS A 35 3.41 23.79 7.50
C LYS A 35 3.45 22.78 8.65
N ASN A 36 2.29 22.39 9.18
CA ASN A 36 2.18 21.56 10.39
C ASN A 36 1.80 20.11 10.09
N LEU A 37 1.87 19.71 8.81
CA LEU A 37 1.51 18.37 8.35
C LEU A 37 2.68 17.80 7.55
N ILE A 38 3.20 16.67 8.01
CA ILE A 38 4.26 15.93 7.33
C ILE A 38 3.66 14.62 6.84
N ILE A 39 3.80 14.36 5.54
CA ILE A 39 3.34 13.12 4.91
C ILE A 39 4.52 12.50 4.18
N SER A 40 4.87 11.28 4.57
CA SER A 40 6.01 10.52 4.04
C SER A 40 5.53 9.21 3.41
N VAL A 41 6.07 8.87 2.23
CA VAL A 41 5.80 7.57 1.59
C VAL A 41 6.82 6.55 2.06
N THR A 42 6.40 5.63 2.92
CA THR A 42 7.30 4.66 3.57
C THR A 42 7.50 3.41 2.71
N LYS A 43 6.43 2.91 2.09
CA LYS A 43 6.48 1.69 1.28
C LYS A 43 5.51 1.73 0.11
N VAL A 44 5.91 1.12 -1.01
CA VAL A 44 5.04 0.87 -2.15
C VAL A 44 5.11 -0.61 -2.52
N LYS A 45 3.96 -1.26 -2.63
CA LYS A 45 3.83 -2.65 -3.08
C LYS A 45 2.99 -2.71 -4.35
N VAL A 46 3.56 -3.26 -5.41
CA VAL A 46 2.89 -3.42 -6.70
C VAL A 46 2.45 -4.88 -6.89
N SER A 47 1.23 -5.09 -7.36
CA SER A 47 0.69 -6.42 -7.66
C SER A 47 1.47 -7.13 -8.78
N VAL A 48 1.37 -8.46 -8.85
CA VAL A 48 2.11 -9.29 -9.82
C VAL A 48 1.78 -8.96 -11.27
N ASP A 49 0.51 -8.61 -11.52
CA ASP A 49 -0.02 -8.16 -12.81
C ASP A 49 0.22 -6.67 -13.08
N LEU A 50 0.91 -5.94 -12.17
CA LEU A 50 1.22 -4.52 -12.26
C LEU A 50 -0.02 -3.59 -12.35
N SER A 51 -1.20 -4.09 -11.98
CA SER A 51 -2.45 -3.34 -12.09
C SER A 51 -2.75 -2.47 -10.86
N ILE A 52 -2.23 -2.84 -9.69
CA ILE A 52 -2.51 -2.20 -8.39
C ILE A 52 -1.21 -1.84 -7.69
N ALA A 53 -1.14 -0.63 -7.15
CA ALA A 53 -0.08 -0.17 -6.27
C ALA A 53 -0.67 0.23 -4.91
N ARG A 54 -0.25 -0.47 -3.85
CA ARG A 54 -0.55 -0.14 -2.46
C ARG A 54 0.57 0.74 -1.92
N ILE A 55 0.23 1.94 -1.49
CA ILE A 55 1.15 2.97 -1.05
C ILE A 55 0.88 3.21 0.42
N TYR A 56 1.89 3.04 1.24
CA TYR A 56 1.84 3.23 2.68
C TYR A 56 2.41 4.61 3.01
N LEU A 57 1.63 5.38 3.77
CA LEU A 57 1.92 6.75 4.16
C LEU A 57 2.07 6.83 5.67
N SER A 58 3.12 7.49 6.12
CA SER A 58 3.26 7.94 7.51
C SER A 58 2.89 9.43 7.57
N ILE A 59 1.96 9.77 8.47
CA ILE A 59 1.41 11.11 8.61
C ILE A 59 1.65 11.61 10.03
N PHE A 60 2.19 12.82 10.14
CA PHE A 60 2.43 13.49 11.42
C PHE A 60 1.81 14.90 11.41
N PRO A 61 1.00 15.27 12.42
CA PRO A 61 0.61 14.46 13.59
C PRO A 61 -0.38 13.33 13.26
N SER A 62 -0.34 12.23 14.02
CA SER A 62 -1.13 11.01 13.78
C SER A 62 -2.63 11.18 14.03
N SER A 63 -3.05 12.18 14.81
CA SER A 63 -4.46 12.44 15.12
C SER A 63 -5.32 12.67 13.88
N ASN A 64 -4.71 13.11 12.78
CA ASN A 64 -5.40 13.48 11.55
C ASN A 64 -5.08 12.50 10.40
N SER A 65 -4.45 11.35 10.68
CA SER A 65 -3.95 10.46 9.65
C SER A 65 -5.06 9.92 8.74
N GLU A 66 -6.18 9.46 9.31
CA GLU A 66 -7.29 8.88 8.56
C GLU A 66 -7.94 9.88 7.60
N ASP A 67 -8.27 11.08 8.08
CA ASP A 67 -8.86 12.15 7.27
C ASP A 67 -7.95 12.55 6.10
N GLN A 68 -6.64 12.65 6.36
CA GLN A 68 -5.67 13.01 5.33
C GLN A 68 -5.49 11.90 4.29
N ILE A 69 -5.52 10.63 4.71
CA ILE A 69 -5.48 9.49 3.79
C ILE A 69 -6.73 9.48 2.93
N GLU A 70 -7.91 9.72 3.50
CA GLU A 70 -9.15 9.76 2.73
C GLU A 70 -9.10 10.89 1.70
N LEU A 71 -8.64 12.07 2.08
CA LEU A 71 -8.46 13.20 1.17
C LEU A 71 -7.49 12.85 0.02
N ILE A 72 -6.36 12.22 0.32
CA ILE A 72 -5.38 11.77 -0.69
C ILE A 72 -6.00 10.70 -1.59
N GLN A 73 -6.76 9.77 -1.02
CA GLN A 73 -7.43 8.69 -1.75
C GLN A 73 -8.48 9.24 -2.72
N ARG A 74 -9.26 10.25 -2.32
CA ARG A 74 -10.17 10.99 -3.21
C ARG A 74 -9.42 11.69 -4.35
N GLY A 75 -8.18 12.13 -4.09
CA GLY A 75 -7.26 12.70 -5.08
C GLY A 75 -6.53 11.69 -5.98
N SER A 76 -6.71 10.37 -5.78
CA SER A 76 -5.96 9.29 -6.47
C SER A 76 -5.93 9.43 -8.00
N PHE A 77 -7.03 9.85 -8.62
CA PHE A 77 -7.10 10.07 -10.06
C PHE A 77 -6.13 11.14 -10.55
N LYS A 78 -6.01 12.26 -9.81
CA LYS A 78 -5.09 13.35 -10.16
C LYS A 78 -3.63 12.90 -10.06
N TYR A 79 -3.28 12.15 -9.01
CA TYR A 79 -1.94 11.56 -8.88
C TYR A 79 -1.65 10.60 -10.03
N LYS A 80 -2.59 9.71 -10.37
CA LYS A 80 -2.45 8.79 -11.51
C LYS A 80 -2.22 9.56 -12.81
N GLN A 81 -2.97 10.63 -13.06
CA GLN A 81 -2.80 11.46 -14.26
C GLN A 81 -1.43 12.16 -14.29
N ALA A 82 -0.96 12.69 -13.16
CA ALA A 82 0.37 13.29 -13.05
C ALA A 82 1.48 12.26 -13.34
N LEU A 83 1.39 11.06 -12.76
CA LEU A 83 2.35 9.98 -12.99
C LEU A 83 2.32 9.51 -14.45
N SER A 84 1.15 9.44 -15.09
CA SER A 84 1.05 9.11 -16.52
C SER A 84 1.78 10.11 -17.42
N LYS A 85 1.82 11.39 -17.03
CA LYS A 85 2.60 12.41 -17.75
C LYS A 85 4.10 12.22 -17.53
N ILE A 86 4.52 11.95 -16.29
CA ILE A 86 5.93 11.74 -15.93
C ILE A 86 6.49 10.49 -16.61
N PHE A 87 5.73 9.40 -16.64
CA PHE A 87 6.15 8.10 -17.17
C PHE A 87 5.61 7.85 -18.58
N LYS A 88 5.27 8.89 -19.35
CA LYS A 88 4.71 8.75 -20.70
C LYS A 88 5.58 7.89 -21.63
N ASN A 89 6.89 7.92 -21.44
CA ASN A 89 7.86 7.19 -22.26
C ASN A 89 8.15 5.78 -21.71
N ASN A 90 7.51 5.38 -20.62
CA ASN A 90 7.69 4.07 -20.01
C ASN A 90 6.74 3.06 -20.67
N LEU A 91 7.20 1.84 -20.88
CA LEU A 91 6.43 0.76 -21.52
C LEU A 91 5.36 0.12 -20.61
N PHE A 92 5.09 0.70 -19.44
CA PHE A 92 4.13 0.15 -18.48
C PHE A 92 2.98 1.12 -18.22
N LYS A 93 1.79 0.56 -17.99
CA LYS A 93 0.60 1.30 -17.57
C LYS A 93 0.73 1.67 -16.10
N ILE A 94 0.30 2.88 -15.74
CA ILE A 94 0.26 3.30 -14.33
C ILE A 94 -0.81 2.48 -13.58
N PRO A 95 -0.44 1.79 -12.49
CA PRO A 95 -1.39 1.03 -11.68
C PRO A 95 -2.42 1.94 -11.01
N ASN A 96 -3.51 1.35 -10.55
CA ASN A 96 -4.43 2.03 -9.65
C ASN A 96 -3.75 2.23 -8.28
N LEU A 97 -3.83 3.45 -7.77
CA LEU A 97 -3.15 3.86 -6.54
C LEU A 97 -4.12 3.71 -5.36
N HIS A 98 -3.71 2.94 -4.36
CA HIS A 98 -4.43 2.76 -3.11
C HIS A 98 -3.53 3.22 -1.97
N PHE A 99 -3.99 4.21 -1.21
CA PHE A 99 -3.25 4.79 -0.10
C PHE A 99 -3.72 4.17 1.22
N HIS A 100 -2.76 3.88 2.08
CA HIS A 100 -2.97 3.24 3.37
C HIS A 100 -2.12 3.94 4.43
N ASN A 101 -2.58 3.94 5.67
CA ASN A 101 -1.75 4.35 6.79
C ASN A 101 -0.65 3.29 7.02
N ASP A 102 0.56 3.74 7.33
CA ASP A 102 1.69 2.88 7.64
C ASP A 102 1.77 2.50 9.13
N ASP A 103 0.67 2.64 9.87
CA ASP A 103 0.50 2.04 11.21
C ASP A 103 0.53 0.52 11.08
N SER A 104 1.75 0.02 10.97
CA SER A 104 2.09 -1.33 10.61
C SER A 104 2.04 -2.21 11.86
N LEU A 105 0.83 -2.40 12.40
CA LEU A 105 0.50 -3.47 13.36
C LEU A 105 -0.84 -4.17 13.05
N ASP A 106 -1.82 -3.49 12.45
CA ASP A 106 -3.17 -4.07 12.30
C ASP A 106 -3.32 -5.21 11.27
N TYR A 107 -2.39 -5.32 10.32
CA TYR A 107 -2.51 -6.28 9.22
C TYR A 107 -1.97 -7.68 9.58
N ILE A 108 -0.97 -7.75 10.47
CA ILE A 108 -0.40 -9.04 10.90
C ILE A 108 -1.31 -9.68 11.95
N GLU A 109 -1.90 -8.89 12.85
CA GLU A 109 -2.77 -9.40 13.91
C GLU A 109 -4.07 -10.00 13.35
N LYS A 110 -4.69 -9.37 12.34
CA LYS A 110 -5.88 -9.93 11.66
C LYS A 110 -5.58 -11.22 10.88
N ILE A 111 -4.39 -11.34 10.30
CA ILE A 111 -3.98 -12.56 9.59
C ILE A 111 -3.60 -13.67 10.58
N GLU A 112 -2.89 -13.36 11.66
CA GLU A 112 -2.60 -14.33 12.72
C GLU A 112 -3.87 -14.82 13.42
N ASN A 113 -4.82 -13.92 13.70
CA ASN A 113 -6.10 -14.29 14.31
C ASN A 113 -6.96 -15.13 13.35
N ALA A 114 -6.93 -14.87 12.04
CA ALA A 114 -7.60 -15.71 11.05
C ALA A 114 -6.93 -17.09 10.85
N LEU A 115 -5.61 -17.19 11.07
CA LEU A 115 -4.84 -18.43 10.97
C LEU A 115 -4.87 -19.27 12.26
N LYS A 116 -5.15 -18.65 13.42
CA LYS A 116 -5.29 -19.32 14.73
C LYS A 116 -6.70 -19.89 14.98
N GLY A 117 -7.63 -19.72 14.04
CA GLY A 117 -8.96 -20.35 14.06
C GLY A 117 -8.88 -21.86 13.84
N LYS A 118 -8.94 -22.62 14.93
CA LYS A 118 -9.00 -24.08 14.98
C LYS A 118 -10.21 -24.62 14.20
N ASP A 119 -9.95 -25.56 13.28
CA ASP A 119 -10.65 -26.84 13.19
C ASP A 119 -10.02 -27.70 12.07
N ASN A 120 -9.16 -28.65 12.46
CA ASN A 120 -8.73 -29.75 11.60
C ASN A 120 -9.60 -30.97 11.94
N PRO A 121 -10.71 -31.26 11.22
CA PRO A 121 -11.63 -32.34 11.59
C PRO A 121 -11.13 -33.76 11.24
N ILE A 122 -9.85 -33.94 10.88
CA ILE A 122 -9.36 -35.21 10.29
C ILE A 122 -8.70 -36.15 11.32
N ILE A 123 -8.42 -35.73 12.56
CA ILE A 123 -7.57 -36.54 13.48
C ILE A 123 -8.36 -37.43 14.48
N ASN A 124 -9.69 -37.34 14.58
CA ASN A 124 -10.47 -38.18 15.51
C ASN A 124 -11.16 -39.36 14.83
N LYS A 125 -10.39 -40.28 14.25
CA LYS A 125 -10.92 -41.57 13.80
C LYS A 125 -9.99 -42.75 14.09
N SER A 126 -9.53 -42.87 15.33
CA SER A 126 -9.01 -44.13 15.86
C SER A 126 -8.74 -43.99 17.36
N ASN A 127 -9.69 -44.43 18.18
CA ASN A 127 -9.48 -45.22 19.41
C ASN A 127 -10.65 -45.04 20.38
N SER A 128 -11.64 -45.92 20.26
CA SER A 128 -12.35 -46.43 21.41
C SER A 128 -12.54 -47.93 21.21
N LYS A 129 -11.47 -48.69 21.48
CA LYS A 129 -11.62 -50.03 22.05
C LYS A 129 -11.84 -49.81 23.54
N ASN A 130 -13.00 -50.23 24.03
CA ASN A 130 -13.19 -51.00 25.26
C ASN A 130 -14.64 -51.46 25.28
#